data_AF-A0A6I2GHQ4-F1
#
_entry.id   AF-A0A6I2GHQ4-F1
#
_cell.length_a   1.000
_cell.length_b   1.000
_cell.length_c   1.000
_cell.angle_alpha   90.00
_cell.angle_beta   90.00
_cell.angle_gamma   90.00
#
_symmetry.space_group_name_H-M   'P 1'
#
loop_
_entity.id
_entity.type
_entity.pdbx_description
1 polymer ?
#
loop_
_entity_poly.entity_id
_entity_poly.type
_entity_poly.pdbx_seq_one_letter_code
_entity_poly.pdbx_strand_id
1 'polypeptide(L)'
;MKKTFQLFLLTFSVILLVACDNSLKRADRAIGLIQENVTQIVNELNEVQVLENNLQSEFETMLQSSEDLTIFHANDSLVQVNIDNRKEHLESILESIKQLDELISELENLKSSDTIPTTQIDQVITYLNDLSTDLNTYIIDYQENLVEEEITFKSIANPETDYRSFFGVFDNINTLATENNINLDKILVHFEPLTSLLINLKVFLVDAQ
;
A
#
# COMPACT_ATOMS: atom_id res chain seq x y z
N MET A 1 -14.99 80.95 -1.38
CA MET A 1 -16.09 80.10 -1.89
C MET A 1 -15.90 79.86 -3.39
N LYS A 2 -15.55 78.63 -3.77
CA LYS A 2 -15.62 77.99 -5.11
C LYS A 2 -14.83 76.67 -4.99
N LYS A 3 -15.52 75.57 -4.65
CA LYS A 3 -15.83 74.44 -5.55
C LYS A 3 -14.60 73.87 -6.26
N THR A 4 -14.01 72.84 -5.67
CA THR A 4 -13.37 71.76 -6.43
C THR A 4 -14.05 70.44 -6.02
N PHE A 5 -14.56 69.82 -7.06
CA PHE A 5 -15.41 68.65 -7.10
C PHE A 5 -14.51 67.42 -6.93
N GLN A 6 -14.59 66.75 -5.78
CA GLN A 6 -13.92 65.46 -5.57
C GLN A 6 -14.69 64.38 -6.34
N LEU A 7 -14.34 64.25 -7.61
CA LEU A 7 -14.66 63.09 -8.43
C LEU A 7 -13.67 61.98 -8.05
N PHE A 8 -13.93 61.25 -6.96
CA PHE A 8 -13.27 59.96 -6.74
C PHE A 8 -14.15 58.89 -7.37
N LEU A 9 -13.83 58.60 -8.63
CA LEU A 9 -14.36 57.49 -9.38
C LEU A 9 -14.08 56.19 -8.63
N LEU A 10 -15.17 55.51 -8.32
CA LEU A 10 -15.26 54.12 -7.90
C LEU A 10 -14.61 53.24 -9.00
N THR A 11 -13.32 52.95 -8.89
CA THR A 11 -12.69 51.88 -9.66
C THR A 11 -12.86 50.58 -8.88
N PHE A 12 -14.05 50.02 -9.01
CA PHE A 12 -14.28 48.59 -8.90
C PHE A 12 -13.68 47.96 -10.15
N SER A 13 -12.43 47.49 -10.05
CA SER A 13 -11.76 46.78 -11.14
C SER A 13 -11.13 45.50 -10.60
N VAL A 14 -11.97 44.46 -10.53
CA VAL A 14 -11.69 43.14 -11.10
C VAL A 14 -10.34 42.52 -10.67
N ILE A 15 -10.35 41.84 -9.53
CA ILE A 15 -9.42 40.74 -9.26
C ILE A 15 -9.99 39.52 -9.99
N LEU A 16 -9.74 39.41 -11.30
CA LEU A 16 -9.98 38.17 -12.04
C LEU A 16 -8.79 37.22 -11.83
N LEU A 17 -9.07 36.12 -11.14
CA LEU A 17 -8.64 34.75 -11.48
C LEU A 17 -7.17 34.55 -11.88
N VAL A 18 -6.25 34.52 -10.90
CA VAL A 18 -4.93 33.88 -11.04
C VAL A 18 -4.83 32.59 -10.20
N ALA A 19 -5.95 32.10 -9.66
CA ALA A 19 -5.97 30.89 -8.82
C ALA A 19 -6.09 29.56 -9.61
N CYS A 20 -6.54 29.60 -10.88
CA CYS A 20 -6.73 28.37 -11.66
C CYS A 20 -5.42 27.67 -12.07
N ASP A 21 -4.32 28.40 -12.24
CA ASP A 21 -3.06 27.87 -12.83
C ASP A 21 -2.28 26.96 -11.87
N ASN A 22 -2.44 27.12 -10.55
CA ASN A 22 -1.73 26.29 -9.58
C ASN A 22 -2.48 24.99 -9.22
N SER A 23 -3.80 24.97 -9.42
CA SER A 23 -4.64 23.81 -9.08
C SER A 23 -4.35 22.59 -9.97
N LEU A 24 -4.22 22.80 -11.28
CA LEU A 24 -3.91 21.75 -12.25
C LEU A 24 -2.54 21.13 -12.02
N LYS A 25 -1.50 21.95 -11.77
CA LYS A 25 -0.14 21.47 -11.46
C LYS A 25 -0.09 20.68 -10.15
N ARG A 26 -0.85 21.11 -9.13
CA ARG A 26 -0.96 20.38 -7.87
C ARG A 26 -1.67 19.05 -8.03
N ALA A 27 -2.77 19.02 -8.79
CA ALA A 27 -3.46 17.77 -9.13
C ALA A 27 -2.53 16.83 -9.91
N ASP A 28 -1.82 17.34 -10.92
CA ASP A 28 -0.90 16.57 -11.73
C ASP A 28 0.22 15.92 -10.89
N ARG A 29 0.77 16.68 -9.93
CA ARG A 29 1.75 16.18 -8.97
C ARG A 29 1.14 15.12 -8.05
N ALA A 30 -0.03 15.38 -7.47
CA ALA A 30 -0.68 14.45 -6.56
C ALA A 30 -0.97 13.11 -7.25
N ILE A 31 -1.48 13.13 -8.48
CA ILE A 31 -1.71 11.93 -9.29
C ILE A 31 -0.40 11.19 -9.58
N GLY A 32 0.69 11.92 -9.88
CA GLY A 32 2.01 11.29 -10.05
C GLY A 32 2.48 10.57 -8.79
N LEU A 33 2.37 11.22 -7.62
CA LEU A 33 2.76 10.62 -6.33
C LEU A 33 1.87 9.43 -5.94
N ILE A 34 0.58 9.46 -6.31
CA ILE A 34 -0.31 8.31 -6.14
C ILE A 34 0.17 7.14 -7.00
N GLN A 35 0.51 7.37 -8.27
CA GLN A 35 1.03 6.31 -9.15
C GLN A 35 2.34 5.70 -8.61
N GLU A 36 3.24 6.53 -8.08
CA GLU A 36 4.48 6.07 -7.44
C GLU A 36 4.18 5.18 -6.23
N ASN A 37 3.29 5.61 -5.32
CA ASN A 37 2.92 4.83 -4.14
C ASN A 37 2.19 3.52 -4.49
N VAL A 38 1.27 3.54 -5.45
CA VAL A 38 0.59 2.32 -5.92
C VAL A 38 1.60 1.34 -6.52
N THR A 39 2.57 1.84 -7.29
CA THR A 39 3.65 1.00 -7.85
C THR A 39 4.51 0.41 -6.74
N GLN A 40 4.86 1.20 -5.72
CA GLN A 40 5.60 0.73 -4.56
C GLN A 40 4.85 -0.41 -3.87
N ILE A 41 3.56 -0.24 -3.57
CA ILE A 41 2.73 -1.28 -2.95
C ILE A 41 2.77 -2.59 -3.76
N VAL A 42 2.61 -2.52 -5.09
CA VAL A 42 2.68 -3.70 -5.95
C VAL A 42 4.04 -4.38 -5.86
N ASN A 43 5.14 -3.60 -5.84
CA ASN A 43 6.48 -4.16 -5.69
C ASN A 43 6.67 -4.85 -4.33
N GLU A 44 6.26 -4.21 -3.24
CA GLU A 44 6.36 -4.81 -1.90
C GLU A 44 5.53 -6.10 -1.79
N LEU A 45 4.32 -6.13 -2.35
CA LEU A 45 3.49 -7.34 -2.41
C LEU A 45 4.20 -8.46 -3.20
N ASN A 46 4.89 -8.13 -4.29
CA ASN A 46 5.67 -9.11 -5.04
C ASN A 46 6.85 -9.65 -4.23
N GLU A 47 7.56 -8.80 -3.49
CA GLU A 47 8.67 -9.25 -2.62
C GLU A 47 8.16 -10.19 -1.52
N VAL A 48 7.00 -9.89 -0.91
CA VAL A 48 6.34 -10.81 0.03
C VAL A 48 6.06 -12.16 -0.62
N GLN A 49 5.53 -12.18 -1.85
CA GLN A 49 5.26 -13.42 -2.58
C GLN A 49 6.55 -14.18 -2.95
N VAL A 50 7.63 -13.49 -3.28
CA VAL A 50 8.95 -14.14 -3.49
C VAL A 50 9.42 -14.82 -2.21
N LEU A 51 9.27 -14.16 -1.06
CA LEU A 51 9.63 -14.73 0.23
C LEU A 51 8.75 -15.94 0.60
N GLU A 52 7.42 -15.88 0.37
CA GLU A 52 6.54 -17.06 0.56
C GLU A 52 7.01 -18.25 -0.28
N ASN A 53 7.38 -18.02 -1.54
CA ASN A 53 7.87 -19.08 -2.44
C ASN A 53 9.22 -19.67 -2.01
N ASN A 54 10.07 -18.88 -1.35
CA ASN A 54 11.38 -19.33 -0.87
C ASN A 54 11.31 -20.14 0.43
N LEU A 55 10.24 -19.95 1.23
CA LEU A 55 10.11 -20.47 2.60
C LEU A 55 10.35 -21.98 2.69
N GLN A 56 9.82 -22.76 1.74
CA GLN A 56 10.03 -24.21 1.73
C GLN A 56 11.51 -24.57 1.53
N SER A 57 12.19 -23.91 0.57
CA SER A 57 13.59 -24.20 0.29
C SER A 57 14.51 -23.80 1.44
N GLU A 58 14.19 -22.72 2.13
CA GLU A 58 14.90 -22.25 3.32
C GLU A 58 14.73 -23.21 4.49
N PHE A 59 13.50 -23.69 4.70
CA PHE A 59 13.18 -24.72 5.67
C PHE A 59 13.95 -26.03 5.40
N GLU A 60 13.94 -26.53 4.17
CA GLU A 60 14.67 -27.74 3.76
C GLU A 60 16.18 -27.58 3.93
N THR A 61 16.72 -26.39 3.60
CA THR A 61 18.13 -26.06 3.79
C THR A 61 18.52 -26.15 5.26
N MET A 62 17.67 -25.64 6.16
CA MET A 62 17.89 -25.77 7.60
C MET A 62 17.92 -27.23 8.04
N LEU A 63 16.95 -28.04 7.63
CA LEU A 63 16.93 -29.48 7.97
C LEU A 63 18.17 -30.23 7.49
N GLN A 64 18.74 -29.84 6.35
CA GLN A 64 19.96 -30.45 5.82
C GLN A 64 21.23 -29.98 6.53
N SER A 65 21.19 -28.81 7.17
CA SER A 65 22.35 -28.18 7.80
C SER A 65 22.70 -28.76 9.17
N SER A 66 21.75 -29.41 9.85
CA SER A 66 21.93 -29.97 11.20
C SER A 66 20.90 -31.06 11.50
N GLU A 67 21.33 -32.13 12.15
CA GLU A 67 20.41 -33.12 12.75
C GLU A 67 19.75 -32.59 14.04
N ASP A 68 20.33 -31.55 14.66
CA ASP A 68 19.78 -30.88 15.83
C ASP A 68 18.74 -29.84 15.39
N LEU A 69 17.47 -30.11 15.71
CA LEU A 69 16.32 -29.27 15.37
C LEU A 69 16.26 -27.97 16.19
N THR A 70 17.09 -27.79 17.22
CA THR A 70 17.14 -26.54 17.98
C THR A 70 17.55 -25.33 17.15
N ILE A 71 18.11 -25.54 15.95
CA ILE A 71 18.37 -24.49 14.97
C ILE A 71 17.13 -23.66 14.61
N PHE A 72 15.92 -24.21 14.74
CA PHE A 72 14.66 -23.50 14.48
C PHE A 72 14.28 -22.50 15.58
N HIS A 73 14.90 -22.55 16.76
CA HIS A 73 14.76 -21.50 17.79
C HIS A 73 15.65 -20.29 17.54
N ALA A 74 16.61 -20.38 16.62
CA ALA A 74 17.55 -19.30 16.38
C ALA A 74 16.85 -18.12 15.70
N ASN A 75 17.08 -16.91 16.21
CA ASN A 75 16.51 -15.68 15.64
C ASN A 75 17.11 -15.33 14.26
N ASP A 76 18.24 -15.92 13.90
CA ASP A 76 18.91 -15.80 12.61
C ASP A 76 18.71 -17.04 11.73
N SER A 77 17.79 -17.93 12.10
CA SER A 77 17.39 -19.04 11.24
C SER A 77 16.80 -18.53 9.93
N LEU A 78 16.99 -19.27 8.83
CA LEU A 78 16.54 -18.82 7.50
C LEU A 78 15.02 -18.55 7.48
N VAL A 79 14.23 -19.39 8.15
CA VAL A 79 12.77 -19.19 8.27
C VAL A 79 12.41 -17.96 9.11
N GLN A 80 13.17 -17.64 10.17
CA GLN A 80 12.93 -16.42 10.95
C GLN A 80 13.30 -15.17 10.14
N VAL A 81 14.44 -15.18 9.44
CA VAL A 81 14.85 -14.09 8.56
C VAL A 81 13.80 -13.84 7.49
N ASN A 82 13.24 -14.90 6.91
CA ASN A 82 12.15 -14.80 5.94
C ASN A 82 10.90 -14.14 6.54
N ILE A 83 10.46 -14.59 7.73
CA ILE A 83 9.34 -13.98 8.46
C ILE A 83 9.60 -12.50 8.73
N ASP A 84 10.80 -12.14 9.18
CA ASP A 84 11.13 -10.77 9.52
C ASP A 84 11.18 -9.86 8.28
N ASN A 85 11.73 -10.35 7.17
CA ASN A 85 11.70 -9.62 5.89
C ASN A 85 10.26 -9.40 5.42
N ARG A 86 9.39 -10.41 5.53
CA ARG A 86 7.95 -10.24 5.20
C ARG A 86 7.30 -9.18 6.09
N LYS A 87 7.61 -9.14 7.39
CA LYS A 87 7.13 -8.06 8.29
C LYS A 87 7.59 -6.68 7.82
N GLU A 88 8.86 -6.53 7.43
CA GLU A 88 9.41 -5.26 6.92
C GLU A 88 8.71 -4.77 5.64
N HIS A 89 8.44 -5.67 4.69
CA HIS A 89 7.67 -5.34 3.49
C HIS A 89 6.24 -4.91 3.81
N LEU A 90 5.57 -5.57 4.77
CA LEU A 90 4.23 -5.16 5.23
C LEU A 90 4.24 -3.77 5.90
N GLU A 91 5.28 -3.45 6.67
CA GLU A 91 5.46 -2.11 7.24
C GLU A 91 5.66 -1.04 6.16
N SER A 92 6.43 -1.36 5.11
CA SER A 92 6.61 -0.47 3.95
C SER A 92 5.29 -0.22 3.22
N ILE A 93 4.45 -1.24 3.06
CA ILE A 93 3.10 -1.09 2.48
C ILE A 93 2.24 -0.16 3.37
N LEU A 94 2.25 -0.34 4.69
CA LEU A 94 1.52 0.54 5.62
C LEU A 94 1.95 2.00 5.49
N GLU A 95 3.23 2.27 5.26
CA GLU A 95 3.71 3.63 5.07
C GLU A 95 3.21 4.23 3.74
N SER A 96 3.22 3.46 2.65
CA SER A 96 2.61 3.89 1.39
C SER A 96 1.11 4.15 1.52
N ILE A 97 0.37 3.36 2.30
CA ILE A 97 -1.06 3.61 2.58
C ILE A 97 -1.26 4.96 3.25
N LYS A 98 -0.48 5.30 4.27
CA LYS A 98 -0.58 6.62 4.94
C LYS A 98 -0.33 7.76 3.96
N GLN A 99 0.66 7.61 3.06
CA GLN A 99 0.92 8.61 2.03
C GLN A 99 -0.25 8.74 1.05
N LEU A 100 -0.91 7.63 0.69
CA LEU A 100 -2.12 7.67 -0.12
C LEU A 100 -3.26 8.41 0.59
N ASP A 101 -3.47 8.19 1.89
CA ASP A 101 -4.51 8.89 2.66
C ASP A 101 -4.28 10.42 2.72
N GLU A 102 -3.02 10.85 2.84
CA GLU A 102 -2.64 12.27 2.73
C GLU A 102 -2.92 12.84 1.33
N LEU A 103 -2.62 12.07 0.28
CA LEU A 103 -2.85 12.46 -1.11
C LEU A 103 -4.36 12.51 -1.43
N ILE A 104 -5.17 11.61 -0.89
CA ILE A 104 -6.65 11.66 -0.95
C ILE A 104 -7.14 12.98 -0.37
N SER A 105 -6.64 13.36 0.81
CA SER A 105 -6.98 14.64 1.44
C SER A 105 -6.56 15.84 0.59
N GLU A 106 -5.40 15.79 -0.08
CA GLU A 106 -4.99 16.82 -1.05
C GLU A 106 -5.97 16.88 -2.25
N LEU A 107 -6.35 15.75 -2.83
CA LEU A 107 -7.29 15.67 -3.94
C LEU A 107 -8.68 16.23 -3.57
N GLU A 108 -9.18 15.96 -2.37
CA GLU A 108 -10.45 16.53 -1.88
C GLU A 108 -10.42 18.06 -1.84
N ASN A 109 -9.33 18.64 -1.36
CA ASN A 109 -9.17 20.09 -1.29
C ASN A 109 -9.13 20.76 -2.67
N LEU A 110 -8.67 20.04 -3.70
CA LEU A 110 -8.56 20.53 -5.07
C LEU A 110 -9.91 20.60 -5.80
N LYS A 111 -10.95 19.90 -5.33
CA LYS A 111 -12.29 19.85 -5.96
C LYS A 111 -13.00 21.21 -6.02
N SER A 112 -12.52 22.21 -5.27
CA SER A 112 -13.07 23.57 -5.24
C SER A 112 -12.74 24.43 -6.47
N SER A 113 -11.91 23.93 -7.40
CA SER A 113 -11.53 24.64 -8.63
C SER A 113 -12.35 24.15 -9.84
N ASP A 114 -12.91 25.08 -10.62
CA ASP A 114 -13.73 24.78 -11.81
C ASP A 114 -12.96 24.08 -12.95
N THR A 115 -11.62 24.10 -12.91
CA THR A 115 -10.75 23.45 -13.90
C THR A 115 -10.45 21.98 -13.58
N ILE A 116 -10.86 21.49 -12.42
CA ILE A 116 -10.57 20.14 -11.96
C ILE A 116 -11.71 19.19 -12.35
N PRO A 117 -11.40 18.01 -12.91
CA PRO A 117 -12.41 17.04 -13.32
C PRO A 117 -12.95 16.30 -12.08
N THR A 118 -13.86 16.94 -11.33
CA THR A 118 -14.31 16.48 -10.02
C THR A 118 -14.83 15.05 -10.02
N THR A 119 -15.59 14.64 -11.05
CA THR A 119 -16.12 13.28 -11.15
C THR A 119 -15.02 12.23 -11.23
N GLN A 120 -13.96 12.48 -12.00
CA GLN A 120 -12.82 11.57 -12.13
C GLN A 120 -12.00 11.53 -10.84
N ILE A 121 -11.83 12.68 -10.18
CA ILE A 121 -11.18 12.76 -8.87
C ILE A 121 -11.96 11.99 -7.81
N ASP A 122 -13.30 12.10 -7.79
CA ASP A 122 -14.16 11.35 -6.89
C ASP A 122 -14.03 9.83 -7.10
N GLN A 123 -13.93 9.40 -8.35
CA GLN A 123 -13.69 7.99 -8.68
C GLN A 123 -12.34 7.50 -8.17
N VAL A 124 -11.26 8.26 -8.41
CA VAL A 124 -9.92 7.93 -7.91
C VAL A 124 -9.91 7.85 -6.39
N ILE A 125 -10.52 8.81 -5.70
CA ILE A 125 -10.61 8.81 -4.23
C ILE A 125 -11.37 7.58 -3.72
N THR A 126 -12.48 7.22 -4.38
CA THR A 126 -13.26 6.03 -4.00
C THR A 126 -12.41 4.77 -4.10
N TYR A 127 -11.74 4.57 -5.25
CA TYR A 127 -10.86 3.40 -5.43
C TYR A 127 -9.67 3.38 -4.45
N LEU A 128 -9.09 4.54 -4.14
CA LEU A 128 -8.00 4.62 -3.18
C LEU A 128 -8.45 4.30 -1.75
N ASN A 129 -9.64 4.76 -1.35
CA ASN A 129 -10.21 4.42 -0.04
C ASN A 129 -10.52 2.91 0.06
N ASP A 130 -11.09 2.32 -0.99
CA ASP A 130 -11.39 0.88 -1.04
C ASP A 130 -10.09 0.07 -0.98
N LEU A 131 -9.08 0.43 -1.79
CA LEU A 131 -7.75 -0.17 -1.77
C LEU A 131 -7.08 -0.04 -0.39
N SER A 132 -7.11 1.14 0.22
CA SER A 132 -6.54 1.39 1.56
C SER A 132 -7.20 0.52 2.61
N THR A 133 -8.53 0.37 2.55
CA THR A 133 -9.29 -0.48 3.48
C THR A 133 -8.92 -1.96 3.35
N ASP A 134 -8.88 -2.47 2.12
CA ASP A 134 -8.58 -3.88 1.86
C ASP A 134 -7.12 -4.21 2.14
N LEU A 135 -6.18 -3.30 1.82
CA LEU A 135 -4.77 -3.45 2.18
C LEU A 135 -4.55 -3.47 3.69
N ASN A 136 -5.19 -2.55 4.45
CA ASN A 136 -5.07 -2.56 5.91
C ASN A 136 -5.58 -3.87 6.51
N THR A 137 -6.70 -4.39 6.00
CA THR A 137 -7.25 -5.68 6.45
C THR A 137 -6.29 -6.82 6.15
N TYR A 138 -5.78 -6.89 4.92
CA TYR A 138 -4.79 -7.89 4.53
C TYR A 138 -3.54 -7.83 5.40
N ILE A 139 -2.99 -6.65 5.67
CA ILE A 139 -1.76 -6.51 6.45
C ILE A 139 -1.97 -6.98 7.89
N ILE A 140 -3.10 -6.62 8.52
CA ILE A 140 -3.41 -7.06 9.88
C ILE A 140 -3.52 -8.58 9.94
N ASP A 141 -4.33 -9.18 9.05
CA ASP A 141 -4.51 -10.64 8.99
C ASP A 141 -3.17 -11.35 8.73
N TYR A 142 -2.37 -10.84 7.78
CA TYR A 142 -1.08 -11.43 7.43
C TYR A 142 -0.08 -11.32 8.59
N GLN A 143 -0.03 -10.19 9.31
CA GLN A 143 0.83 -10.03 10.47
C GLN A 143 0.47 -11.00 11.60
N GLU A 144 -0.82 -11.25 11.83
CA GLU A 144 -1.27 -12.29 12.78
C GLU A 144 -0.81 -13.68 12.33
N ASN A 145 -0.96 -13.99 11.03
CA ASN A 145 -0.48 -15.25 10.46
C ASN A 145 1.03 -15.42 10.59
N LEU A 146 1.83 -14.36 10.41
CA LEU A 146 3.29 -14.43 10.61
C LEU A 146 3.69 -14.73 12.06
N VAL A 147 2.90 -14.29 13.05
CA VAL A 147 3.13 -14.67 14.45
C VAL A 147 2.88 -16.17 14.65
N GLU A 148 1.81 -16.70 14.05
CA GLU A 148 1.50 -18.13 14.13
C GLU A 148 2.50 -18.99 13.34
N GLU A 149 2.97 -18.54 12.18
CA GLU A 149 4.06 -19.19 11.44
C GLU A 149 5.34 -19.26 12.29
N GLU A 150 5.71 -18.17 12.96
CA GLU A 150 6.88 -18.11 13.84
C GLU A 150 6.77 -19.12 14.98
N ILE A 151 5.63 -19.18 15.65
CA ILE A 151 5.34 -20.17 16.70
C ILE A 151 5.44 -21.59 16.14
N THR A 152 4.88 -21.81 14.95
CA THR A 152 4.86 -23.12 14.28
C THR A 152 6.26 -23.62 13.99
N PHE A 153 7.11 -22.80 13.36
CA PHE A 153 8.49 -23.20 13.06
C PHE A 153 9.30 -23.43 14.34
N LYS A 154 9.17 -22.56 15.35
CA LYS A 154 9.85 -22.73 16.63
C LYS A 154 9.42 -24.01 17.35
N SER A 155 8.17 -24.44 17.18
CA SER A 155 7.68 -25.67 17.81
C SER A 155 8.45 -26.93 17.40
N ILE A 156 9.09 -26.95 16.23
CA ILE A 156 9.89 -28.08 15.73
C ILE A 156 11.04 -28.43 16.68
N ALA A 157 11.64 -27.41 17.29
CA ALA A 157 12.74 -27.54 18.23
C ALA A 157 12.30 -28.08 19.61
N ASN A 158 11.01 -28.34 19.81
CA ASN A 158 10.52 -28.98 21.04
C ASN A 158 11.08 -30.42 21.15
N PRO A 159 11.71 -30.79 22.28
CA PRO A 159 12.20 -32.16 22.50
C PRO A 159 11.11 -33.24 22.43
N GLU A 160 9.85 -32.88 22.65
CA GLU A 160 8.69 -33.77 22.56
C GLU A 160 8.10 -33.85 21.14
N THR A 161 8.71 -33.20 20.13
CA THR A 161 8.27 -33.28 18.74
C THR A 161 8.39 -34.72 18.23
N ASP A 162 7.25 -35.31 17.86
CA ASP A 162 7.16 -36.61 17.20
C ASP A 162 6.91 -36.46 15.69
N TYR A 163 6.80 -37.59 14.99
CA TYR A 163 6.50 -37.59 13.56
C TYR A 163 5.23 -36.79 13.22
N ARG A 164 4.17 -36.95 14.01
CA ARG A 164 2.90 -36.29 13.73
C ARG A 164 3.00 -34.79 13.94
N SER A 165 3.59 -34.33 15.04
CA SER A 165 3.75 -32.89 15.29
C SER A 165 4.71 -32.25 14.29
N PHE A 166 5.76 -32.96 13.87
CA PHE A 166 6.68 -32.49 12.84
C PHE A 166 5.97 -32.26 11.51
N PHE A 167 5.20 -33.25 11.02
CA PHE A 167 4.49 -33.09 9.74
C PHE A 167 3.28 -32.14 9.84
N GLY A 168 2.69 -31.99 11.03
CA GLY A 168 1.62 -31.03 11.28
C GLY A 168 2.02 -29.57 11.08
N VAL A 169 3.33 -29.26 11.12
CA VAL A 169 3.85 -27.93 10.74
C VAL A 169 3.45 -27.58 9.32
N PHE A 170 3.63 -28.49 8.36
CA PHE A 170 3.30 -28.22 6.97
C PHE A 170 1.81 -27.97 6.78
N ASP A 171 0.95 -28.70 7.50
CA ASP A 171 -0.49 -28.49 7.45
C ASP A 171 -0.86 -27.07 7.93
N ASN A 172 -0.23 -26.61 9.01
CA ASN A 172 -0.47 -25.27 9.53
C ASN A 172 0.05 -24.18 8.58
N ILE A 173 1.32 -24.28 8.15
CA ILE A 173 1.93 -23.31 7.22
C ILE A 173 1.14 -23.23 5.91
N ASN A 174 0.71 -24.36 5.34
CA ASN A 174 -0.10 -24.36 4.12
C ASN A 174 -1.47 -23.71 4.32
N THR A 175 -2.06 -23.87 5.51
CA THR A 175 -3.34 -23.23 5.86
C THR A 175 -3.16 -21.70 5.90
N LEU A 176 -2.14 -21.22 6.62
CA LEU A 176 -1.83 -19.79 6.73
C LEU A 176 -1.50 -19.18 5.36
N ALA A 177 -0.68 -19.86 4.55
CA ALA A 177 -0.37 -19.42 3.19
C ALA A 177 -1.63 -19.37 2.30
N THR A 178 -2.56 -20.31 2.46
CA THR A 178 -3.82 -20.30 1.71
C THR A 178 -4.69 -19.10 2.11
N GLU A 179 -4.77 -18.79 3.40
CA GLU A 179 -5.51 -17.64 3.92
C GLU A 179 -4.90 -16.31 3.43
N ASN A 180 -3.57 -16.19 3.48
CA ASN A 180 -2.84 -15.05 2.93
C ASN A 180 -3.16 -14.82 1.45
N ASN A 181 -3.11 -15.89 0.64
CA ASN A 181 -3.39 -15.81 -0.80
C ASN A 181 -4.85 -15.42 -1.10
N ILE A 182 -5.81 -15.97 -0.35
CA ILE A 182 -7.22 -15.58 -0.48
C ILE A 182 -7.41 -14.09 -0.16
N ASN A 183 -6.71 -13.57 0.84
CA ASN A 183 -6.77 -12.16 1.20
C ASN A 183 -6.03 -11.27 0.18
N LEU A 184 -4.91 -11.73 -0.39
CA LEU A 184 -4.20 -11.05 -1.47
C LEU A 184 -5.09 -10.89 -2.71
N ASP A 185 -5.81 -11.94 -3.11
CA ASP A 185 -6.72 -11.90 -4.26
C ASP A 185 -7.77 -10.78 -4.16
N LYS A 186 -8.23 -10.46 -2.93
CA LYS A 186 -9.19 -9.37 -2.69
C LYS A 186 -8.60 -7.99 -2.97
N ILE A 187 -7.28 -7.84 -2.84
CA ILE A 187 -6.59 -6.57 -3.11
C ILE A 187 -6.28 -6.43 -4.60
N LEU A 188 -5.87 -7.52 -5.25
CA LEU A 188 -5.38 -7.49 -6.63
C LEU A 188 -6.39 -6.91 -7.62
N VAL A 189 -7.70 -7.07 -7.35
CA VAL A 189 -8.79 -6.54 -8.18
C VAL A 189 -8.79 -5.02 -8.30
N HIS A 190 -8.15 -4.29 -7.37
CA HIS A 190 -8.14 -2.83 -7.36
C HIS A 190 -7.10 -2.21 -8.30
N PHE A 191 -5.98 -2.89 -8.55
CA PHE A 191 -4.81 -2.26 -9.20
C PHE A 191 -5.04 -1.92 -10.67
N GLU A 192 -5.64 -2.80 -11.46
CA GLU A 192 -5.87 -2.53 -12.89
C GLU A 192 -6.88 -1.38 -13.11
N PRO A 193 -8.06 -1.37 -12.47
CA PRO A 193 -9.00 -0.25 -12.60
C PRO A 193 -8.40 1.07 -12.13
N LEU A 194 -7.72 1.08 -10.98
CA LEU A 194 -7.09 2.28 -10.43
C LEU A 194 -5.99 2.81 -11.36
N THR A 195 -5.12 1.95 -11.87
CA THR A 195 -4.05 2.34 -12.81
C THR A 195 -4.63 2.98 -14.06
N SER A 196 -5.69 2.38 -14.62
CA SER A 196 -6.38 2.92 -15.80
C SER A 196 -6.98 4.30 -15.54
N LEU A 197 -7.63 4.49 -14.39
CA LEU A 197 -8.18 5.78 -13.97
C LEU A 197 -7.09 6.84 -13.81
N LEU A 198 -5.99 6.50 -13.14
CA LEU A 198 -4.86 7.41 -12.90
C LEU A 198 -4.22 7.86 -14.22
N ILE A 199 -4.01 6.94 -15.17
CA ILE A 199 -3.47 7.28 -16.50
C ILE A 199 -4.40 8.24 -17.25
N ASN A 200 -5.70 7.93 -17.30
CA ASN A 200 -6.68 8.77 -17.99
C ASN A 200 -6.77 10.18 -17.38
N LEU A 201 -6.76 10.25 -16.05
CA LEU A 201 -6.77 11.53 -15.34
C LEU A 201 -5.47 12.32 -15.57
N LYS A 202 -4.31 11.65 -15.59
CA LYS A 202 -3.02 12.28 -15.90
C LYS A 202 -3.04 12.90 -17.31
N VAL A 203 -3.52 12.17 -18.32
CA VAL A 203 -3.64 12.68 -19.69
C VAL A 203 -4.53 13.93 -19.73
N PHE A 204 -5.70 13.87 -19.09
CA PHE A 204 -6.58 15.04 -19.00
C PHE A 204 -5.90 16.26 -18.36
N LEU A 205 -5.20 16.06 -17.25
CA LEU A 205 -4.54 17.16 -16.52
C LEU A 205 -3.40 17.79 -17.33
N VAL A 206 -2.68 17.01 -18.15
CA VAL A 206 -1.63 17.51 -19.04
C VAL A 206 -2.23 18.27 -20.21
N ASP A 207 -3.31 17.77 -20.82
CA ASP A 207 -3.98 18.43 -21.95
C ASP A 207 -4.68 19.75 -21.54
N ALA A 208 -5.02 19.90 -20.26
CA ALA A 208 -5.67 21.08 -19.71
C ALA A 208 -4.72 22.20 -19.24
N GLN A 209 -3.39 21.97 -19.28
CA GLN A 209 -2.34 22.95 -18.93
C GLN A 209 -1.96 23.83 -20.12
#